data_AF-A0A2T2RK86-F1
#
_entry.id   AF-A0A2T2RK86-F1
#
_cell.length_a   1.000
_cell.length_b   1.000
_cell.length_c   1.000
_cell.angle_alpha   90.00
_cell.angle_beta   90.00
_cell.angle_gamma   90.00
#
_symmetry.space_group_name_H-M   'P 1'
#
loop_
_entity.id
_entity.type
_entity.pdbx_description
1 polymer ?
#
loop_
_entity_poly.entity_id
_entity_poly.type
_entity_poly.pdbx_seq_one_letter_code
_entity_poly.pdbx_strand_id
1 'polypeptide(L)'
;MRAEAATGWRVWLGATRPRTLPAAVAPVLVGTAAAAAGPAGVEAIVAWRAVAALVVALALQVAVNFANDAFDAERGVDTAQRVGPTRAVATGRVSASAM
;
A
#
# COMPACT_ATOMS: atom_id res chain seq x y z
N MET A 1 -27.55 -2.16 -18.48
CA MET A 1 -26.85 -0.93 -18.05
C MET A 1 -25.38 -1.24 -17.84
N ARG A 2 -24.50 -0.82 -18.76
CA ARG A 2 -23.05 -0.86 -18.51
C ARG A 2 -22.76 0.28 -17.54
N ALA A 3 -22.42 -0.02 -16.29
CA ALA A 3 -21.99 1.00 -15.36
C ALA A 3 -20.74 1.66 -15.96
N GLU A 4 -20.78 2.98 -16.18
CA GLU A 4 -19.58 3.75 -16.48
C GLU A 4 -18.64 3.58 -15.29
N ALA A 5 -17.62 2.74 -15.46
CA ALA A 5 -16.55 2.58 -14.49
C ALA A 5 -15.94 3.98 -14.29
N ALA A 6 -16.04 4.52 -13.08
CA ALA A 6 -15.33 5.74 -12.72
C ALA A 6 -13.82 5.43 -12.75
N THR A 7 -13.19 5.58 -13.92
CA THR A 7 -11.78 5.28 -14.22
C THR A 7 -10.84 6.43 -13.83
N GLY A 8 -11.15 7.14 -12.75
CA GLY A 8 -10.39 8.32 -12.31
C GLY A 8 -9.26 7.98 -11.33
N TRP A 9 -8.25 8.87 -11.25
CA TRP A 9 -7.13 8.79 -10.29
C TRP A 9 -7.55 8.58 -8.82
N ARG A 10 -8.77 9.01 -8.44
CA ARG A 10 -9.34 8.81 -7.11
C ARG A 10 -9.58 7.34 -6.77
N VAL A 11 -9.91 6.50 -7.75
CA VAL A 11 -10.07 5.05 -7.54
C VAL A 11 -8.72 4.41 -7.25
N TRP A 12 -7.70 4.77 -8.01
CA TRP A 12 -6.31 4.34 -7.78
C TRP A 12 -5.81 4.76 -6.41
N LEU A 13 -6.04 6.01 -5.99
CA LEU A 13 -5.75 6.46 -4.63
C LEU A 13 -6.57 5.76 -3.55
N GLY A 14 -7.78 5.32 -3.84
CA GLY A 14 -8.56 4.48 -2.93
C GLY A 14 -7.91 3.11 -2.78
N ALA A 15 -7.49 2.51 -3.89
CA ALA A 15 -6.86 1.19 -3.96
C ALA A 15 -5.49 1.15 -3.26
N THR A 16 -4.78 2.27 -3.14
CA THR A 16 -3.52 2.35 -2.36
C THR A 16 -3.74 2.15 -0.86
N ARG A 17 -5.00 2.19 -0.39
CA ARG A 17 -5.43 2.12 1.01
C ARG A 17 -4.64 3.08 1.90
N PRO A 18 -4.85 4.41 1.79
CA PRO A 18 -4.07 5.42 2.52
C PRO A 18 -3.99 5.18 4.03
N ARG A 19 -5.02 4.58 4.63
CA ARG A 19 -5.05 4.25 6.07
C ARG A 19 -4.08 3.13 6.48
N THR A 20 -3.57 2.32 5.54
CA THR A 20 -2.57 1.27 5.84
C THR A 20 -1.14 1.74 5.60
N LEU A 21 -0.92 2.85 4.88
CA LEU A 21 0.41 3.38 4.59
C LEU A 21 1.23 3.74 5.84
N PRO A 22 0.65 4.24 6.95
CA PRO A 22 1.42 4.45 8.19
C PRO A 22 2.09 3.18 8.73
N ALA A 23 1.56 1.98 8.43
CA ALA A 23 2.18 0.72 8.86
C ALA A 23 3.56 0.50 8.20
N ALA A 24 3.78 1.05 6.99
CA ALA A 24 5.06 0.98 6.30
C ALA A 24 6.14 1.88 6.94
N VAL A 25 5.74 2.87 7.74
CA VAL A 25 6.65 3.81 8.41
C VAL A 25 7.31 3.13 9.63
N ALA A 26 6.56 2.31 10.36
CA ALA A 26 7.02 1.64 11.58
C ALA A 26 8.35 0.87 11.40
N PRO A 27 8.51 -0.04 10.42
CA PRO A 27 9.76 -0.79 10.27
C PRO A 27 10.96 0.13 9.92
N VAL A 28 10.74 1.23 9.21
CA VAL A 28 11.81 2.19 8.88
C VAL A 28 12.26 2.97 10.12
N LEU A 29 11.31 3.40 10.95
CA LEU A 29 11.63 4.06 12.23
C LEU A 29 12.34 3.10 13.17
N VAL A 30 11.85 1.86 13.29
CA VAL A 30 12.48 0.82 14.14
C VAL A 30 13.89 0.52 13.66
N GLY A 31 14.11 0.32 12.36
CA GLY A 31 15.45 0.10 11.82
C GLY A 31 16.40 1.28 12.04
N THR A 32 15.90 2.52 11.87
CA THR A 32 16.69 3.74 12.11
C THR A 32 17.06 3.89 13.59
N ALA A 33 16.11 3.64 14.49
CA ALA A 33 16.34 3.68 15.93
C ALA A 33 17.30 2.56 16.39
N ALA A 34 17.18 1.37 15.82
CA ALA A 34 18.10 0.25 16.10
C ALA A 34 19.54 0.58 15.68
N ALA A 35 19.74 1.27 14.54
CA ALA A 35 21.06 1.75 14.14
C ALA A 35 21.61 2.76 15.15
N ALA A 36 20.77 3.69 15.62
CA ALA A 36 21.15 4.70 16.61
C ALA A 36 21.46 4.13 18.01
N ALA A 37 20.90 2.97 18.35
CA ALA A 37 21.15 2.27 19.61
C ALA A 37 22.47 1.46 19.58
N GLY A 38 23.16 1.39 18.43
CA GLY A 38 24.42 0.70 18.29
C GLY A 38 25.64 1.47 18.82
N PRO A 39 26.86 0.91 18.69
CA PRO A 39 28.08 1.52 19.23
C PRO A 39 28.42 2.90 18.67
N ALA A 40 28.02 3.17 17.42
CA ALA A 40 28.21 4.46 16.76
C ALA A 40 27.15 5.50 17.16
N GLY A 41 26.17 5.13 17.98
CA GLY A 41 25.13 6.05 18.45
C GLY A 41 24.39 6.71 17.29
N VAL A 42 24.01 7.97 17.49
CA VAL A 42 23.27 8.78 16.51
C VAL A 42 24.07 9.03 15.22
N GLU A 43 25.40 8.92 15.25
CA GLU A 43 26.26 9.08 14.06
C GLU A 43 26.08 7.94 13.04
N ALA A 44 25.50 6.81 13.47
CA ALA A 44 25.13 5.72 12.56
C ALA A 44 23.97 6.09 11.61
N ILE A 45 23.21 7.15 11.91
CA ILE A 45 22.05 7.55 11.11
C ILE A 45 22.52 8.25 9.83
N VAL A 46 22.28 7.58 8.70
CA VAL A 46 22.48 8.17 7.38
C VAL A 46 21.12 8.61 6.82
N ALA A 47 20.80 9.89 6.96
CA ALA A 47 19.46 10.45 6.69
C ALA A 47 18.90 10.09 5.31
N TRP A 48 19.71 10.17 4.25
CA TRP A 48 19.24 9.84 2.89
C TRP A 48 18.87 8.37 2.74
N ARG A 49 19.52 7.45 3.47
CA ARG A 49 19.18 6.02 3.45
C ARG A 49 17.86 5.76 4.16
N ALA A 50 17.57 6.45 5.25
CA ALA A 50 16.29 6.37 5.95
C ALA A 50 15.14 6.88 5.05
N VAL A 51 15.35 7.99 4.34
CA VAL A 51 14.37 8.51 3.37
C VAL A 51 14.17 7.53 2.20
N ALA A 52 15.26 7.00 1.63
CA ALA A 52 15.17 6.01 0.56
C ALA A 52 14.41 4.74 1.01
N ALA A 53 14.70 4.24 2.21
CA ALA A 53 14.00 3.11 2.81
C ALA A 53 12.50 3.39 3.01
N LEU A 54 12.14 4.62 3.43
CA LEU A 54 10.74 5.04 3.56
C LEU A 54 10.01 5.05 2.21
N VAL A 55 10.65 5.58 1.16
CA VAL A 55 10.07 5.57 -0.19
C VAL A 55 9.83 4.13 -0.66
N VAL A 56 10.81 3.25 -0.48
CA VAL A 56 10.69 1.82 -0.83
C VAL A 56 9.58 1.15 -0.01
N ALA A 57 9.53 1.37 1.30
CA ALA A 57 8.52 0.78 2.17
C ALA A 57 7.10 1.20 1.77
N LEU A 58 6.89 2.49 1.48
CA LEU A 58 5.60 3.01 1.01
C LEU A 58 5.22 2.42 -0.36
N ALA A 59 6.17 2.36 -1.30
CA ALA A 59 5.93 1.78 -2.63
C ALA A 59 5.56 0.28 -2.53
N LEU A 60 6.25 -0.49 -1.69
CA LEU A 60 5.93 -1.89 -1.43
C LEU A 60 4.56 -2.05 -0.78
N GLN A 61 4.20 -1.19 0.18
CA GLN A 61 2.88 -1.24 0.81
C GLN A 61 1.76 -0.98 -0.20
N VAL A 62 1.96 -0.02 -1.11
CA VAL A 62 1.02 0.23 -2.23
C VAL A 62 0.95 -0.98 -3.16
N ALA A 63 2.10 -1.53 -3.57
CA ALA A 63 2.14 -2.68 -4.46
C ALA A 63 1.41 -3.90 -3.86
N VAL A 64 1.62 -4.20 -2.57
CA VAL A 64 0.90 -5.27 -1.87
C VAL A 64 -0.60 -4.98 -1.78
N ASN A 65 -1.00 -3.73 -1.54
CA ASN A 65 -2.41 -3.37 -1.51
C ASN A 65 -3.10 -3.60 -2.87
N PHE A 66 -2.42 -3.28 -3.97
CA PHE A 66 -2.88 -3.51 -5.35
C PHE A 66 -2.92 -5.00 -5.70
N ALA A 67 -1.83 -5.73 -5.46
CA ALA A 67 -1.76 -7.18 -5.72
C ALA A 67 -2.87 -7.93 -4.97
N ASN A 68 -3.11 -7.58 -3.70
CA ASN A 68 -4.21 -8.16 -2.93
C ASN A 68 -5.58 -7.77 -3.52
N ASP A 69 -5.74 -6.58 -4.11
CA ASP A 69 -7.00 -6.21 -4.78
C ASP A 69 -7.29 -7.03 -6.03
N ALA A 70 -6.27 -7.28 -6.84
CA ALA A 70 -6.38 -8.12 -8.02
C ALA A 70 -6.63 -9.60 -7.65
N PHE A 71 -5.81 -10.17 -6.76
CA PHE A 71 -5.92 -11.59 -6.40
C PHE A 71 -7.18 -11.91 -5.59
N ASP A 72 -7.64 -11.02 -4.69
CA ASP A 72 -8.89 -11.22 -3.95
C ASP A 72 -10.11 -11.23 -4.89
N ALA A 73 -10.08 -10.38 -5.93
CA ALA A 73 -11.13 -10.34 -6.94
C ALA A 73 -11.15 -11.59 -7.83
N GLU A 74 -9.97 -12.07 -8.27
CA GLU A 74 -9.86 -13.32 -9.04
C GLU A 74 -10.32 -14.55 -8.25
N ARG A 75 -10.04 -14.58 -6.94
CA ARG A 75 -10.41 -15.69 -6.06
C ARG A 75 -11.85 -15.64 -5.56
N GLY A 76 -12.62 -14.61 -5.92
CA GLY A 76 -14.02 -14.45 -5.52
C GLY A 76 -14.22 -14.24 -4.02
N VAL A 77 -13.18 -13.76 -3.31
CA VAL A 77 -13.22 -13.55 -1.85
C VAL A 77 -14.05 -12.31 -1.48
N ASP A 78 -14.16 -11.35 -2.40
CA ASP A 78 -14.94 -10.13 -2.22
C ASP A 78 -16.44 -10.39 -2.44
N THR A 79 -17.16 -10.67 -1.36
CA THR A 79 -18.63 -10.84 -1.34
C THR A 79 -19.36 -9.53 -1.02
N ALA A 80 -20.68 -9.48 -1.28
CA ALA A 80 -21.52 -8.32 -0.95
C ALA A 80 -21.56 -8.00 0.57
N GLN A 81 -21.23 -8.98 1.39
CA GLN A 81 -21.20 -8.91 2.85
C GLN A 81 -19.88 -8.34 3.39
N ARG A 82 -18.90 -8.04 2.52
CA ARG A 82 -17.60 -7.54 2.94
C ARG A 82 -17.72 -6.14 3.56
N VAL A 83 -17.16 -6.01 4.77
CA VAL A 83 -17.00 -4.72 5.45
C VAL A 83 -15.60 -4.18 5.16
N GLY A 84 -15.51 -3.02 4.52
CA GLY A 84 -14.24 -2.35 4.24
C GLY A 84 -14.31 -1.35 3.08
N PRO A 85 -13.19 -0.68 2.75
CA PRO A 85 -13.13 0.20 1.60
C PRO A 85 -13.51 -0.56 0.32
N THR A 86 -14.21 0.13 -0.56
CA THR A 86 -14.60 -0.39 -1.88
C THR A 86 -13.35 -0.81 -2.66
N ARG A 87 -13.30 -2.06 -3.11
CA ARG A 87 -12.22 -2.61 -3.94
C ARG A 87 -12.34 -2.14 -5.38
N ALA A 88 -11.24 -1.77 -6.01
CA ALA A 88 -11.27 -1.22 -7.37
C ALA A 88 -11.55 -2.32 -8.39
N VAL A 89 -10.89 -3.49 -8.23
CA VAL A 89 -11.03 -4.62 -9.17
C VAL A 89 -12.36 -5.35 -9.00
N ALA A 90 -12.72 -5.75 -7.78
CA ALA A 90 -13.96 -6.50 -7.53
C ALA A 90 -15.24 -5.72 -7.88
N THR A 91 -15.17 -4.38 -7.93
CA THR A 91 -16.32 -3.55 -8.35
C THR A 91 -16.30 -3.17 -9.84
N GLY A 92 -15.37 -3.73 -10.62
CA GLY A 92 -15.24 -3.46 -12.04
C GLY A 92 -14.82 -2.04 -12.40
N ARG A 93 -14.30 -1.27 -11.43
CA ARG A 93 -13.82 0.11 -11.66
C ARG A 93 -12.42 0.14 -12.28
N VAL A 94 -11.64 -0.91 -12.03
CA VAL A 94 -10.31 -1.17 -12.61
C VAL A 94 -10.29 -2.64 -13.06
N SER A 95 -9.74 -2.94 -14.24
CA SER A 95 -9.56 -4.35 -14.64
C SER A 95 -8.39 -4.98 -13.88
N ALA A 96 -8.46 -6.29 -13.61
CA ALA A 96 -7.34 -7.00 -12.97
C ALA A 96 -6.02 -6.83 -13.75
N SER A 97 -6.09 -6.80 -15.09
CA SER A 97 -4.94 -6.57 -15.96
C SER A 97 -4.33 -5.16 -15.90
N ALA A 98 -5.08 -4.18 -15.39
CA ALA A 98 -4.59 -2.81 -15.28
C ALA A 98 -3.94 -2.53 -13.92
N MET A 99 -4.29 -3.32 -12.90
CA MET A 99 -3.78 -3.23 -11.52
C MET A 99 -2.39 -3.84 -11.40
#